data_AF-A0A0C2CGP0-F1
#
_entry.id   AF-A0A0C2CGP0-F1
#
_cell.length_a   1.000
_cell.length_b   1.000
_cell.length_c   1.000
_cell.angle_alpha   90.00
_cell.angle_beta   90.00
_cell.angle_gamma   90.00
#
_symmetry.space_group_name_H-M   'P 1'
#
loop_
_entity.id
_entity.type
_entity.pdbx_description
1 polymer ?
#
loop_
_entity_poly.entity_id
_entity_poly.type
_entity_poly.pdbx_seq_one_letter_code
_entity_poly.pdbx_strand_id
1 'polypeptide(L)'
;LFLGPYSCGEWENGGFPWWLLNKENCQTRTSQKGFLAAVEKWFTVLLEVIRPLLRQNGGPVLMLQIENEYGSSAFCDRVYTNWLRDFVRSRLGNDTVIYTTDGGSAEYLKCGFVPGTFPTVDFGPTSDENIKAAFDDQRKYMPGGELAELQHS
;
A
#
# COMPACT_ATOMS: atom_id res chain seq x y z
N LEU A 1 6.80 -6.01 -5.58
CA LEU A 1 6.74 -4.88 -6.54
C LEU A 1 5.85 -3.81 -5.94
N PHE A 2 6.34 -2.57 -5.91
CA PHE A 2 5.59 -1.43 -5.41
C PHE A 2 4.70 -0.83 -6.51
N LEU A 3 3.40 -0.66 -6.28
CA LEU A 3 2.47 -0.13 -7.29
C LEU A 3 2.10 1.35 -7.12
N GLY A 4 2.23 1.91 -5.92
CA GLY A 4 1.66 3.21 -5.58
C GLY A 4 0.16 3.13 -5.24
N PRO A 5 -0.65 4.19 -5.51
CA PRO A 5 -0.37 5.31 -6.42
C PRO A 5 0.49 6.43 -5.83
N TYR A 6 0.68 6.45 -4.51
CA TYR A 6 1.58 7.35 -3.80
C TYR A 6 2.83 6.60 -3.35
N SER A 7 4.03 7.08 -3.67
CA SER A 7 5.32 6.43 -3.39
C SER A 7 6.17 7.11 -2.32
N CYS A 8 5.59 8.00 -1.51
CA CYS A 8 6.31 8.86 -0.58
C CYS A 8 7.14 9.98 -1.23
N GLY A 9 7.45 11.01 -0.43
CA GLY A 9 7.85 12.35 -0.86
C GLY A 9 9.31 12.56 -1.25
N GLU A 10 10.13 11.51 -1.28
CA GLU A 10 11.50 11.58 -1.82
C GLU A 10 11.53 11.67 -3.35
N TRP A 11 10.35 11.60 -3.98
CA TRP A 11 10.12 11.87 -5.38
C TRP A 11 9.08 12.98 -5.56
N GLU A 12 9.17 13.75 -6.65
CA GLU A 12 8.29 14.91 -6.89
C GLU A 12 6.80 14.55 -6.70
N ASN A 13 6.12 15.30 -5.82
CA ASN A 13 4.71 15.10 -5.43
C ASN A 13 4.35 13.68 -4.96
N GLY A 14 5.32 12.93 -4.44
CA GLY A 14 5.13 11.55 -4.03
C GLY A 14 4.75 10.61 -5.18
N GLY A 15 5.23 10.92 -6.38
CA GLY A 15 4.91 10.19 -7.61
C GLY A 15 3.61 10.64 -8.29
N PHE A 16 2.86 11.57 -7.69
CA PHE A 16 1.64 12.07 -8.32
C PHE A 16 1.93 13.03 -9.48
N PRO A 17 1.24 12.89 -10.62
CA PRO A 17 1.32 13.87 -11.69
C PRO A 17 0.81 15.24 -11.22
N TRP A 18 1.51 16.31 -11.63
CA TRP A 18 1.18 17.69 -11.25
C TRP A 18 -0.28 18.08 -11.54
N TRP A 19 -0.88 17.55 -12.61
CA TRP A 19 -2.26 17.87 -13.00
C TRP A 19 -3.31 17.36 -12.00
N LEU A 20 -2.94 16.42 -11.14
CA LEU A 20 -3.83 15.87 -10.11
C LEU A 20 -4.09 16.88 -8.99
N LEU A 21 -3.12 17.75 -8.72
CA LEU A 21 -3.17 18.74 -7.63
C LEU A 21 -4.13 19.91 -7.93
N ASN A 22 -4.41 20.17 -9.21
CA ASN A 22 -5.22 21.32 -9.65
C ASN A 22 -6.68 20.95 -9.96
N LYS A 23 -7.10 19.71 -9.68
CA LYS A 23 -8.43 19.22 -10.04
C LYS A 23 -9.41 19.39 -8.88
N GLU A 24 -10.60 19.93 -9.16
CA GLU A 24 -11.67 20.00 -8.16
C GLU A 24 -12.07 18.61 -7.66
N ASN A 25 -12.44 18.51 -6.38
CA ASN A 25 -12.83 17.25 -5.71
C ASN A 25 -11.79 16.13 -5.87
N CYS A 26 -10.50 16.49 -5.79
CA CYS A 26 -9.37 15.58 -5.99
C CYS A 26 -8.41 15.58 -4.79
N GLN A 27 -8.95 15.48 -3.57
CA GLN A 27 -8.11 15.26 -2.39
C GLN A 27 -7.38 13.92 -2.56
N THR A 28 -6.05 13.99 -2.67
CA THR A 28 -5.22 12.81 -2.90
C THR A 28 -5.26 11.88 -1.68
N ARG A 29 -5.11 10.57 -1.95
CA ARG A 29 -5.08 9.51 -0.93
C ARG A 29 -6.38 9.44 -0.10
N THR A 30 -7.52 9.76 -0.71
CA THR A 30 -8.87 9.67 -0.11
C THR A 30 -9.87 9.08 -1.10
N SER A 31 -11.10 8.83 -0.66
CA SER A 31 -12.18 8.30 -1.49
C SER A 31 -12.86 9.38 -2.36
N GLN A 32 -12.24 10.54 -2.50
CA GLN A 32 -12.75 11.60 -3.37
C GLN A 32 -12.82 11.13 -4.82
N LYS A 33 -13.98 11.31 -5.45
CA LYS A 33 -14.28 10.77 -6.79
C LYS A 33 -13.26 11.20 -7.84
N GLY A 34 -12.78 12.46 -7.79
CA GLY A 34 -11.79 12.97 -8.73
C GLY A 34 -10.46 12.23 -8.66
N PHE A 35 -10.05 11.86 -7.44
CA PHE A 35 -8.84 11.11 -7.17
C PHE A 35 -9.02 9.63 -7.55
N LEU A 36 -10.10 8.98 -7.11
CA LEU A 36 -10.37 7.57 -7.46
C LEU A 36 -10.41 7.36 -8.98
N ALA A 37 -11.09 8.24 -9.72
CA ALA A 37 -11.15 8.16 -11.18
C ALA A 37 -9.77 8.33 -11.85
N ALA A 38 -8.89 9.16 -11.27
CA ALA A 38 -7.54 9.32 -11.78
C ALA A 38 -6.68 8.07 -11.52
N VAL A 39 -6.76 7.51 -10.30
CA VAL A 39 -6.07 6.26 -9.93
C VAL A 39 -6.58 5.10 -10.79
N GLU A 40 -7.90 4.96 -10.96
CA GLU A 40 -8.51 3.93 -11.79
C GLU A 40 -8.00 3.97 -13.22
N LYS A 41 -7.96 5.16 -13.83
CA LYS A 41 -7.45 5.33 -15.19
C LYS A 41 -5.98 4.91 -15.32
N TRP A 42 -5.14 5.32 -14.37
CA TRP A 42 -3.72 4.95 -14.35
C TRP A 42 -3.53 3.44 -14.12
N PHE A 43 -4.18 2.90 -13.09
CA PHE A 43 -4.03 1.50 -12.70
C PHE A 43 -4.61 0.55 -13.74
N THR A 44 -5.65 0.96 -14.50
CA THR A 44 -6.18 0.15 -15.61
C THR A 44 -5.09 -0.23 -16.59
N VAL A 45 -4.22 0.72 -16.96
CA VAL A 45 -3.09 0.50 -17.88
C VAL A 45 -1.94 -0.22 -17.17
N LEU A 46 -1.56 0.25 -15.98
CA LEU A 46 -0.45 -0.34 -15.21
C LEU A 46 -0.66 -1.84 -14.96
N LEU A 47 -1.85 -2.21 -14.47
CA LEU A 47 -2.13 -3.59 -14.08
C LEU A 47 -2.21 -4.54 -15.29
N GLU A 48 -2.55 -4.05 -16.48
CA GLU A 48 -2.45 -4.84 -17.72
C GLU A 48 -0.99 -5.19 -18.05
N VAL A 49 -0.06 -4.26 -17.84
CA VAL A 49 1.38 -4.49 -18.01
C VAL A 49 1.94 -5.41 -16.92
N ILE A 50 1.48 -5.27 -15.68
CA ILE A 50 1.95 -6.10 -14.56
C ILE A 50 1.43 -7.54 -14.62
N ARG A 51 0.22 -7.76 -15.14
CA ARG A 51 -0.42 -9.08 -15.18
C ARG A 51 0.50 -10.21 -15.69
N PRO A 52 1.15 -10.14 -16.87
CA PRO A 52 2.03 -11.20 -17.35
C PRO A 52 3.28 -11.41 -16.48
N LEU A 53 3.66 -10.42 -15.66
CA LEU A 53 4.84 -10.49 -14.78
C LEU A 53 4.55 -11.20 -13.45
N LEU A 54 3.28 -11.47 -13.13
CA LEU A 54 2.90 -12.16 -11.90
C LEU A 54 3.41 -13.59 -11.89
N ARG A 55 3.84 -14.07 -10.72
CA ARG A 55 4.36 -15.43 -10.55
C ARG A 55 3.38 -16.52 -10.98
N GLN A 56 2.10 -16.32 -10.68
CA GLN A 56 1.02 -17.22 -11.12
C GLN A 56 0.91 -17.33 -12.65
N ASN A 57 1.40 -16.32 -13.39
CA ASN A 57 1.44 -16.27 -14.84
C ASN A 57 2.84 -16.59 -15.41
N GLY A 58 3.74 -17.13 -14.58
CA GLY A 58 5.11 -17.51 -14.97
C GLY A 58 6.15 -16.39 -14.88
N GLY A 59 5.78 -15.21 -14.39
CA GLY A 59 6.68 -14.06 -14.26
C GLY A 59 7.43 -13.98 -12.91
N PRO A 60 8.26 -12.94 -12.71
CA PRO A 60 9.10 -12.81 -11.52
C PRO A 60 8.40 -12.18 -10.30
N VAL A 61 7.22 -11.56 -10.46
CA VAL A 61 6.58 -10.77 -9.40
C VAL A 61 5.82 -11.67 -8.42
N LEU A 62 6.30 -11.75 -7.18
CA LEU A 62 5.70 -12.58 -6.11
C LEU A 62 4.59 -11.85 -5.32
N MET A 63 4.80 -10.58 -4.99
CA MET A 63 3.91 -9.80 -4.14
C MET A 63 3.81 -8.36 -4.65
N LEU A 64 2.70 -7.70 -4.32
CA LEU A 64 2.37 -6.34 -4.74
C LEU A 64 2.08 -5.44 -3.53
N GLN A 65 2.80 -4.33 -3.39
CA GLN A 65 2.45 -3.31 -2.41
C GLN A 65 1.37 -2.42 -2.98
N ILE A 66 0.32 -2.18 -2.21
CA ILE A 66 -0.65 -1.10 -2.47
C ILE A 66 -0.45 0.02 -1.46
N GLU A 67 -0.56 1.26 -1.93
CA GLU A 67 -0.30 2.45 -1.12
C GLU A 67 1.11 2.44 -0.47
N ASN A 68 1.42 3.49 0.27
CA ASN A 68 2.67 3.58 1.02
C ASN A 68 2.46 4.30 2.35
N GLU A 69 2.74 3.63 3.46
CA GLU A 69 2.67 4.21 4.80
C GLU A 69 1.38 5.03 4.99
N TYR A 70 0.24 4.43 4.67
CA TYR A 70 -1.04 5.12 4.73
C TYR A 70 -1.41 5.48 6.17
N GLY A 71 -0.86 4.75 7.15
CA GLY A 71 -0.90 5.08 8.56
C GLY A 71 -0.35 6.47 8.89
N SER A 72 0.62 6.96 8.12
CA SER A 72 1.21 8.30 8.26
C SER A 72 0.36 9.40 7.61
N SER A 73 -0.74 9.04 6.93
CA SER A 73 -1.68 10.00 6.36
C SER A 73 -2.65 10.54 7.41
N ALA A 74 -2.97 11.84 7.33
CA ALA A 74 -3.97 12.47 8.20
C ALA A 74 -5.42 12.00 7.95
N PHE A 75 -5.71 11.30 6.84
CA PHE A 75 -7.08 11.03 6.41
C PHE A 75 -7.68 9.75 7.00
N CYS A 76 -6.87 8.69 7.19
CA CYS A 76 -7.34 7.38 7.65
C CYS A 76 -8.59 6.86 6.89
N ASP A 77 -8.66 7.13 5.58
CA ASP A 77 -9.82 6.81 4.74
C ASP A 77 -9.80 5.32 4.35
N ARG A 78 -10.53 4.52 5.13
CA ARG A 78 -10.69 3.08 4.87
C ARG A 78 -11.51 2.76 3.64
N VAL A 79 -12.35 3.68 3.16
CA VAL A 79 -13.12 3.47 1.92
C VAL A 79 -12.15 3.46 0.75
N TYR A 80 -11.21 4.40 0.73
CA TYR A 80 -10.16 4.45 -0.28
C TYR A 80 -9.27 3.21 -0.28
N THR A 81 -8.70 2.81 0.86
CA THR A 81 -7.74 1.70 0.88
C THR A 81 -8.40 0.35 0.59
N ASN A 82 -9.63 0.14 1.05
CA ASN A 82 -10.43 -1.03 0.67
C ASN A 82 -10.74 -1.03 -0.84
N TRP A 83 -11.15 0.11 -1.39
CA TRP A 83 -11.40 0.25 -2.83
C TRP A 83 -10.14 -0.06 -3.64
N LEU A 84 -8.97 0.43 -3.23
CA LEU A 84 -7.71 0.20 -3.93
C LEU A 84 -7.36 -1.30 -3.98
N ARG A 85 -7.45 -1.99 -2.84
CA ARG A 85 -7.27 -3.45 -2.75
C ARG A 85 -8.24 -4.18 -3.69
N ASP A 86 -9.52 -3.84 -3.63
CA ASP A 86 -10.57 -4.54 -4.39
C ASP A 86 -10.43 -4.27 -5.88
N PHE A 87 -10.04 -3.05 -6.26
CA PHE A 87 -9.74 -2.70 -7.65
C PHE A 87 -8.58 -3.53 -8.18
N VAL A 88 -7.45 -3.60 -7.46
CA VAL A 88 -6.29 -4.41 -7.86
C VAL A 88 -6.68 -5.89 -8.00
N ARG A 89 -7.43 -6.45 -7.04
CA ARG A 89 -7.94 -7.83 -7.11
C ARG A 89 -8.87 -8.07 -8.28
N SER A 90 -9.77 -7.14 -8.58
CA SER A 90 -10.69 -7.26 -9.73
C SER A 90 -9.92 -7.38 -11.06
N ARG A 91 -8.71 -6.83 -11.13
CA ARG A 91 -7.87 -6.80 -12.33
C ARG A 91 -6.84 -7.92 -12.37
N LEU A 92 -6.35 -8.43 -11.23
CA LEU A 92 -5.25 -9.41 -11.18
C LEU A 92 -5.64 -10.78 -10.62
N GLY A 93 -6.84 -10.90 -10.03
CA GLY A 93 -7.27 -12.08 -9.28
C GLY A 93 -6.79 -12.07 -7.82
N ASN A 94 -7.05 -13.16 -7.12
CA ASN A 94 -6.79 -13.28 -5.68
C ASN A 94 -5.53 -14.10 -5.34
N ASP A 95 -4.86 -14.70 -6.33
CA ASP A 95 -3.73 -15.60 -6.09
C ASP A 95 -2.42 -14.84 -5.80
N THR A 96 -2.30 -13.59 -6.26
CA THR A 96 -1.15 -12.73 -5.95
C THR A 96 -1.30 -12.12 -4.56
N VAL A 97 -0.25 -12.24 -3.75
CA VAL A 97 -0.22 -11.61 -2.42
C VAL A 97 -0.16 -10.09 -2.56
N ILE A 98 -1.14 -9.41 -1.98
CA ILE A 98 -1.16 -7.96 -1.82
C ILE A 98 -0.73 -7.64 -0.39
N TYR A 99 0.19 -6.70 -0.23
CA TYR A 99 0.70 -6.25 1.06
C TYR A 99 0.65 -4.72 1.21
N THR A 100 0.80 -4.25 2.45
CA THR A 100 0.83 -2.83 2.85
C THR A 100 2.00 -2.63 3.81
N THR A 101 2.72 -1.50 3.71
CA THR A 101 3.84 -1.17 4.60
C THR A 101 3.54 0.10 5.38
N ASP A 102 3.77 0.08 6.69
CA ASP A 102 3.59 1.21 7.61
C ASP A 102 4.66 1.21 8.71
N GLY A 103 4.80 2.31 9.45
CA GLY A 103 5.72 2.35 10.59
C GLY A 103 5.40 1.28 11.64
N GLY A 104 6.45 0.75 12.28
CA GLY A 104 6.38 -0.32 13.30
C GLY A 104 5.74 0.06 14.63
N SER A 105 4.59 0.73 14.63
CA SER A 105 3.82 1.05 15.83
C SER A 105 2.32 0.93 15.60
N ALA A 106 1.57 0.67 16.67
CA ALA A 106 0.11 0.62 16.64
C ALA A 106 -0.54 1.91 16.10
N GLU A 107 0.12 3.07 16.22
CA GLU A 107 -0.38 4.35 15.71
C GLU A 107 -0.48 4.34 14.18
N TYR A 108 0.57 3.91 13.49
CA TYR A 108 0.58 3.82 12.03
C TYR A 108 -0.30 2.68 11.54
N LEU A 109 -0.16 1.48 12.12
CA LEU A 109 -0.90 0.29 11.69
C LEU A 109 -2.42 0.46 11.82
N LYS A 110 -2.90 1.28 12.76
CA LYS A 110 -4.34 1.56 12.94
C LYS A 110 -5.01 2.08 11.67
N CYS A 111 -4.32 2.91 10.88
CA CYS A 111 -4.87 3.48 9.65
C CYS A 111 -4.26 2.85 8.39
N GLY A 112 -3.04 2.34 8.49
CA GLY A 112 -2.33 1.68 7.40
C GLY A 112 -2.84 0.27 7.05
N PHE A 113 -3.30 -0.49 8.06
CA PHE A 113 -3.79 -1.84 7.83
C PHE A 113 -5.06 -1.88 6.97
N VAL A 114 -4.98 -2.66 5.89
CA VAL A 114 -6.10 -2.95 4.98
C VAL A 114 -6.53 -4.41 5.15
N PRO A 115 -7.80 -4.68 5.52
CA PRO A 115 -8.26 -6.06 5.67
C PRO A 115 -8.02 -6.93 4.44
N GLY A 116 -7.55 -8.15 4.66
CA GLY A 116 -7.28 -9.10 3.58
C GLY A 116 -5.98 -8.82 2.81
N THR A 117 -5.14 -7.87 3.21
CA THR A 117 -3.75 -7.78 2.74
C THR A 117 -2.79 -8.35 3.78
N PHE A 118 -1.54 -8.57 3.38
CA PHE A 118 -0.45 -8.91 4.28
C PHE A 118 0.15 -7.61 4.85
N PRO A 119 0.01 -7.29 6.14
CA PRO A 119 0.62 -6.08 6.70
C PRO A 119 2.11 -6.29 6.96
N THR A 120 2.93 -5.32 6.58
CA THR A 120 4.36 -5.23 6.89
C THR A 120 4.68 -3.95 7.62
N VAL A 121 5.75 -4.00 8.41
CA VAL A 121 6.26 -2.83 9.14
C VAL A 121 7.58 -2.35 8.54
N ASP A 122 7.84 -1.05 8.67
CA ASP A 122 9.13 -0.40 8.41
C ASP A 122 9.60 0.27 9.71
N PHE A 123 10.91 0.18 9.97
CA PHE A 123 11.59 0.86 11.06
C PHE A 123 13.08 1.02 10.73
N GLY A 124 13.64 2.17 11.08
CA GLY A 124 15.08 2.40 10.96
C GLY A 124 15.90 1.66 12.04
N PRO A 125 17.24 1.81 12.02
CA PRO A 125 18.13 1.22 13.01
C PRO A 125 17.71 1.58 14.45
N THR A 126 17.41 0.55 15.25
CA THR A 126 16.86 0.71 16.60
C THR A 126 17.29 -0.47 17.49
N SER A 127 16.91 -0.46 18.76
CA SER A 127 17.26 -1.56 19.69
C SER A 127 16.45 -2.83 19.42
N ASP A 128 16.97 -3.99 19.83
CA ASP A 128 16.27 -5.27 19.73
C ASP A 128 14.89 -5.24 20.40
N GLU A 129 14.73 -4.49 21.49
CA GLU A 129 13.44 -4.30 22.16
C GLU A 129 12.43 -3.59 21.25
N ASN A 130 12.88 -2.56 20.53
CA ASN A 130 12.02 -1.81 19.60
C ASN A 130 11.70 -2.62 18.34
N ILE A 131 12.66 -3.39 17.82
CA ILE A 131 12.43 -4.36 16.73
C ILE A 131 11.35 -5.36 17.14
N LYS A 132 11.49 -5.94 18.33
CA LYS A 132 10.50 -6.87 18.88
C LYS A 132 9.15 -6.20 19.07
N ALA A 133 9.11 -4.97 19.57
CA ALA A 133 7.86 -4.22 19.74
C ALA A 133 7.14 -3.97 18.40
N ALA A 134 7.87 -3.58 17.35
CA ALA A 134 7.32 -3.39 16.01
C ALA A 134 6.70 -4.67 15.46
N PHE A 135 7.41 -5.80 15.59
CA PHE A 135 6.90 -7.11 15.19
C PHE A 135 5.72 -7.58 16.04
N ASP A 136 5.72 -7.31 17.35
CA ASP A 136 4.60 -7.61 18.24
C ASP A 136 3.36 -6.78 17.87
N ASP A 137 3.52 -5.54 17.42
CA ASP A 137 2.44 -4.72 16.88
C ASP A 137 1.94 -5.23 15.52
N GLN A 138 2.82 -5.63 14.61
CA GLN A 138 2.45 -6.26 13.33
C GLN A 138 1.60 -7.53 13.57
N ARG A 139 1.99 -8.40 14.52
CA ARG A 139 1.26 -9.64 14.84
C ARG A 139 -0.20 -9.38 15.22
N LYS A 140 -0.53 -8.24 15.81
CA LYS A 140 -1.92 -7.89 16.18
C LYS A 140 -2.83 -7.78 14.97
N TYR A 141 -2.28 -7.39 13.82
CA TYR A 141 -2.99 -7.25 12.56
C TYR A 141 -2.84 -8.47 11.64
N MET A 142 -1.96 -9.41 11.99
CA MET A 142 -1.80 -10.68 11.28
C MET A 142 -1.64 -11.87 12.25
N PRO A 143 -2.70 -12.26 12.97
CA PRO A 143 -2.64 -13.40 13.88
C PRO A 143 -2.41 -14.70 13.10
N GLY A 144 -1.27 -15.36 13.35
CA GLY A 144 -0.91 -16.65 12.73
C GLY A 144 -0.16 -16.57 11.40
N GLY A 145 0.17 -15.37 10.93
CA GLY A 145 1.02 -15.16 9.74
C GLY A 145 2.51 -15.10 10.06
N GLU A 146 3.34 -15.33 9.04
CA GLU A 146 4.77 -15.01 9.10
C GLU A 146 4.97 -13.49 9.11
N LEU A 147 5.95 -13.00 9.87
CA LEU A 147 6.28 -11.58 9.93
C LEU A 147 7.28 -11.21 8.85
N ALA A 148 7.16 -9.99 8.33
CA ALA A 148 8.14 -9.43 7.40
C ALA A 148 8.29 -7.91 7.56
N GLU A 149 9.53 -7.47 7.40
CA GLU A 149 9.96 -6.09 7.19
C GLU A 149 10.42 -6.00 5.72
N LEU A 150 9.93 -5.02 4.96
CA LEU A 150 10.13 -4.96 3.49
C LEU A 150 10.83 -3.68 3.01
N GLN A 151 11.12 -2.76 3.91
CA GLN A 151 11.84 -1.53 3.63
C GLN A 151 12.85 -1.34 4.77
N HIS A 152 14.11 -1.07 4.42
CA HIS A 152 15.20 -0.82 5.36
C HIS A 152 15.79 0.54 4.99
N SER A 153 15.66 1.51 5.89
CA SER A 153 16.12 2.89 5.71
C SER A 153 17.49 3.14 6.33
#